data_AF-A0A7N0UMK4-F1
#
_entry.id   AF-A0A7N0UMK4-F1
#
_cell.length_a   1.000
_cell.length_b   1.000
_cell.length_c   1.000
_cell.angle_alpha   90.00
_cell.angle_beta   90.00
_cell.angle_gamma   90.00
#
_symmetry.space_group_name_H-M   'P 1'
#
loop_
_entity.id
_entity.type
_entity.pdbx_description
1 polymer ?
#
loop_
_entity_poly.entity_id
_entity_poly.type
_entity_poly.pdbx_seq_one_letter_code
_entity_poly.pdbx_strand_id
1 'polypeptide(L)'
;MKDQVNNRSDIYGGSLENRCRFALEIVDAVCQEIGAERVGIRLSPFADYMQSGDSNPEALGLYMAKALNKYNILYCHMVEPRMRTGTFLVAGGYDREEGNKAIAEGHADLVVYGRWLLANPNLPKRFALNAPLNKYNRETLYFSDPVVGYTDYPFLDSDE
;
A
#
# COMPACT_ATOMS: atom_id res chain seq x y z
N MET A 1 -10.26 -4.22 -12.34
CA MET A 1 -11.02 -4.82 -11.22
C MET A 1 -12.31 -4.08 -10.97
N LYS A 2 -12.29 -2.80 -10.57
CA LYS A 2 -13.49 -2.13 -10.07
C LYS A 2 -14.60 -1.90 -11.10
N ASP A 3 -15.86 -2.03 -10.69
CA ASP A 3 -17.02 -2.10 -11.60
C ASP A 3 -17.48 -0.75 -12.16
N GLN A 4 -17.13 0.38 -11.54
CA GLN A 4 -17.38 1.70 -12.13
C GLN A 4 -16.47 2.00 -13.34
N VAL A 5 -15.39 1.23 -13.51
CA VAL A 5 -14.46 1.33 -14.65
C VAL A 5 -14.61 0.13 -15.58
N ASN A 6 -14.75 -1.08 -15.03
CA ASN A 6 -14.82 -2.31 -15.80
C ASN A 6 -16.27 -2.65 -16.21
N ASN A 7 -16.64 -2.20 -17.41
CA ASN A 7 -17.94 -2.47 -18.04
C ASN A 7 -17.91 -3.64 -19.05
N ARG A 8 -16.88 -4.51 -18.99
CA ARG A 8 -16.73 -5.62 -19.92
C ARG A 8 -17.79 -6.69 -19.69
N SER A 9 -18.16 -7.39 -20.76
CA SER A 9 -19.12 -8.51 -20.76
C SER A 9 -18.47 -9.87 -21.05
N ASP A 10 -17.15 -9.92 -21.21
CA ASP A 10 -16.40 -11.15 -21.44
C ASP A 10 -15.89 -11.78 -20.13
N ILE A 11 -14.97 -12.75 -20.25
CA ILE A 11 -14.40 -13.48 -19.10
C ILE A 11 -13.60 -12.60 -18.12
N TYR A 12 -13.40 -11.31 -18.43
CA TYR A 12 -12.69 -10.33 -17.59
C TYR A 12 -13.62 -9.26 -16.99
N GLY A 13 -14.94 -9.37 -17.16
CA GLY A 13 -15.93 -8.43 -16.62
C GLY A 13 -17.21 -9.07 -16.09
N GLY A 14 -18.12 -8.22 -15.60
CA GLY A 14 -19.36 -8.63 -14.97
C GLY A 14 -19.16 -9.15 -13.54
N SER A 15 -18.92 -10.45 -13.38
CA SER A 15 -18.81 -11.08 -12.06
C SER A 15 -17.55 -10.64 -11.31
N LEU A 16 -17.59 -10.70 -9.97
CA LEU A 16 -16.44 -10.38 -9.14
C LEU A 16 -15.21 -11.24 -9.48
N GLU A 17 -15.42 -12.53 -9.76
CA GLU A 17 -14.36 -13.45 -10.21
C GLU A 17 -13.72 -12.95 -11.51
N ASN A 18 -14.52 -12.69 -12.54
CA ASN A 18 -14.02 -12.25 -13.85
C ASN A 18 -13.29 -10.91 -13.74
N ARG A 19 -13.83 -9.97 -12.96
CA ARG A 19 -13.21 -8.67 -12.72
C ARG A 19 -11.84 -8.75 -12.06
N CYS A 20 -11.59 -9.80 -11.26
CA CYS A 20 -10.32 -10.06 -10.57
C CYS A 20 -9.37 -10.95 -11.38
N ARG A 21 -9.87 -11.68 -12.39
CA ARG A 21 -9.12 -12.65 -13.20
C ARG A 21 -7.80 -12.09 -13.73
N PHE A 22 -7.83 -10.92 -14.36
CA PHE A 22 -6.64 -10.29 -14.93
C PHE A 22 -5.54 -10.03 -13.90
N ALA A 23 -5.91 -9.53 -12.70
CA ALA A 23 -4.93 -9.27 -11.65
C ALA A 23 -4.31 -10.58 -11.12
N LEU A 24 -5.11 -11.64 -11.01
CA LEU A 24 -4.65 -12.95 -10.55
C LEU A 24 -3.78 -13.67 -11.60
N GLU A 25 -4.08 -13.53 -12.89
CA GLU A 25 -3.24 -14.04 -13.99
C GLU A 25 -1.87 -13.36 -14.01
N ILE A 26 -1.80 -12.06 -13.72
CA ILE A 26 -0.52 -11.34 -13.56
C ILE A 26 0.25 -11.88 -12.36
N VAL A 27 -0.41 -12.05 -11.22
CA VAL A 27 0.25 -12.60 -10.02
C VAL A 27 0.81 -13.99 -10.32
N ASP A 28 0.06 -14.86 -10.98
CA ASP A 28 0.51 -16.20 -11.38
C ASP A 28 1.75 -16.13 -12.28
N ALA A 29 1.68 -15.36 -13.37
CA ALA A 29 2.79 -15.22 -14.32
C ALA A 29 4.06 -14.69 -13.66
N VAL A 30 3.94 -13.69 -12.79
CA VAL A 30 5.11 -13.14 -12.06
C VAL A 30 5.65 -14.14 -11.04
N CYS A 31 4.79 -14.88 -10.34
CA CYS A 31 5.23 -15.94 -9.42
C CYS A 31 5.98 -17.06 -10.15
N GLN A 32 5.57 -17.43 -11.36
CA GLN A 32 6.27 -18.44 -12.17
C GLN A 32 7.65 -17.98 -12.61
N GLU A 33 7.83 -16.68 -12.88
CA GLU A 33 9.11 -16.11 -13.31
C GLU A 33 10.09 -15.91 -12.15
N ILE A 34 9.63 -15.31 -11.05
CA ILE A 34 10.51 -14.86 -9.96
C ILE A 34 10.26 -15.56 -8.63
N GLY A 35 9.38 -16.54 -8.52
CA GLY A 35 9.04 -17.19 -7.25
C GLY A 35 8.14 -16.34 -6.35
N ALA A 36 7.10 -16.95 -5.77
CA ALA A 36 6.08 -16.27 -4.98
C ALA A 36 6.63 -15.56 -3.72
N GLU A 37 7.72 -16.07 -3.16
CA GLU A 37 8.43 -15.51 -2.00
C GLU A 37 9.08 -14.14 -2.28
N ARG A 38 9.10 -13.69 -3.54
CA ARG A 38 9.57 -12.35 -3.95
C ARG A 38 8.44 -11.47 -4.51
N VAL A 39 7.20 -11.96 -4.52
CA VAL A 39 6.06 -11.25 -5.10
C VAL A 39 5.21 -10.62 -4.01
N GLY A 40 4.84 -9.36 -4.20
CA GLY A 40 3.78 -8.72 -3.42
C GLY A 40 2.83 -7.95 -4.33
N ILE A 41 1.61 -7.72 -3.87
CA ILE A 41 0.60 -6.94 -4.60
C ILE A 41 0.09 -5.79 -3.75
N ARG A 42 -0.09 -4.62 -4.38
CA ARG A 42 -0.68 -3.44 -3.75
C ARG A 42 -2.11 -3.22 -4.22
N LEU A 43 -3.04 -3.11 -3.28
CA LEU A 43 -4.48 -2.96 -3.51
C LEU A 43 -5.02 -1.72 -2.80
N SER A 44 -6.03 -1.10 -3.41
CA SER A 44 -6.77 0.04 -2.83
C SER A 44 -8.28 -0.09 -3.11
N PRO A 45 -8.96 -1.11 -2.54
CA PRO A 45 -10.34 -1.45 -2.91
C PRO A 45 -11.31 -0.31 -2.68
N PHE A 46 -11.09 0.49 -1.64
CA PHE A 46 -11.98 1.55 -1.18
C PHE A 46 -11.61 2.95 -1.68
N ALA A 47 -10.44 3.10 -2.33
CA ALA A 47 -10.09 4.37 -2.94
C ALA A 47 -10.96 4.59 -4.19
N ASP A 48 -11.37 5.82 -4.46
CA ASP A 48 -12.12 6.21 -5.67
C ASP A 48 -11.33 7.18 -6.56
N TYR A 49 -10.07 7.46 -6.20
CA TYR A 49 -9.15 8.33 -6.93
C TYR A 49 -9.17 8.03 -8.44
N MET A 50 -9.16 9.08 -9.26
CA MET A 50 -9.30 8.98 -10.73
C MET A 50 -10.61 8.31 -11.18
N GLN A 51 -11.71 8.53 -10.46
CA GLN A 51 -13.04 7.98 -10.78
C GLN A 51 -13.03 6.45 -10.86
N SER A 52 -12.22 5.82 -10.01
CA SER A 52 -12.05 4.37 -9.96
C SER A 52 -12.72 3.77 -8.72
N GLY A 53 -14.01 4.03 -8.54
CA GLY A 53 -14.80 3.44 -7.44
C GLY A 53 -15.25 2.01 -7.73
N ASP A 54 -15.64 1.29 -6.68
CA ASP A 54 -16.31 -0.01 -6.76
C ASP A 54 -17.66 0.07 -6.03
N SER A 55 -18.70 -0.61 -6.53
CA SER A 55 -20.01 -0.64 -5.87
C SER A 55 -20.00 -1.44 -4.56
N ASN A 56 -19.06 -2.38 -4.39
CA ASN A 56 -18.89 -3.15 -3.16
C ASN A 56 -17.39 -3.41 -2.87
N PRO A 57 -16.67 -2.39 -2.38
CA PRO A 57 -15.23 -2.47 -2.16
C PRO A 57 -14.84 -3.49 -1.08
N GLU A 58 -15.73 -3.79 -0.13
CA GLU A 58 -15.53 -4.83 0.89
C GLU A 58 -15.51 -6.22 0.24
N ALA A 59 -16.51 -6.55 -0.58
CA ALA A 59 -16.55 -7.83 -1.29
C ALA A 59 -15.35 -7.99 -2.24
N LEU A 60 -14.99 -6.92 -2.96
CA LEU A 60 -13.82 -6.89 -3.85
C LEU A 60 -12.54 -7.18 -3.08
N GLY A 61 -12.34 -6.45 -1.99
CA GLY A 61 -11.18 -6.65 -1.14
C GLY A 61 -11.11 -8.08 -0.62
N LEU A 62 -12.21 -8.59 -0.04
CA LEU A 62 -12.22 -9.87 0.67
C LEU A 62 -11.96 -11.02 -0.31
N TYR A 63 -12.53 -10.91 -1.51
CA TYR A 63 -12.26 -11.84 -2.59
C TYR A 63 -10.78 -11.86 -2.96
N MET A 64 -10.16 -10.70 -3.20
CA MET A 64 -8.75 -10.63 -3.56
C MET A 64 -7.84 -11.17 -2.45
N ALA A 65 -8.06 -10.77 -1.19
CA ALA A 65 -7.30 -11.26 -0.05
C ALA A 65 -7.35 -12.80 0.06
N LYS A 66 -8.54 -13.39 -0.08
CA LYS A 66 -8.71 -14.86 -0.08
C LYS A 66 -8.09 -15.53 -1.30
N ALA A 67 -8.23 -14.95 -2.49
CA ALA A 67 -7.70 -15.51 -3.73
C ALA A 67 -6.16 -15.55 -3.72
N LEU A 68 -5.53 -14.49 -3.21
CA LEU A 68 -4.07 -14.35 -3.15
C LEU A 68 -3.40 -15.40 -2.25
N ASN A 69 -4.10 -15.91 -1.23
CA ASN A 69 -3.59 -17.00 -0.38
C ASN A 69 -3.20 -18.26 -1.18
N LYS A 70 -3.84 -18.51 -2.34
CA LYS A 70 -3.52 -19.67 -3.19
C LYS A 70 -2.14 -19.60 -3.81
N TYR A 71 -1.60 -18.39 -3.97
CA TYR A 71 -0.32 -18.14 -4.64
C TYR A 71 0.85 -18.08 -3.65
N ASN A 72 0.57 -18.04 -2.34
CA ASN A 72 1.58 -17.97 -1.28
C ASN A 72 2.61 -16.83 -1.50
N ILE A 73 2.11 -15.67 -1.92
CA ILE A 73 2.91 -14.48 -2.18
C ILE A 73 3.47 -13.89 -0.88
N LEU A 74 4.61 -13.20 -0.96
CA LEU A 74 5.32 -12.63 0.18
C LEU A 74 4.47 -11.66 1.01
N TYR A 75 3.74 -10.74 0.36
CA TYR A 75 2.90 -9.78 1.07
C TYR A 75 1.74 -9.24 0.24
N CYS A 76 0.67 -8.85 0.93
CA CYS A 76 -0.40 -8.01 0.38
C CYS A 76 -0.35 -6.63 1.05
N HIS A 77 -0.11 -5.59 0.25
CA HIS A 77 -0.07 -4.20 0.69
C HIS A 77 -1.43 -3.55 0.41
N MET A 78 -2.15 -3.15 1.46
CA MET A 78 -3.47 -2.54 1.32
C MET A 78 -3.42 -1.06 1.72
N VAL A 79 -3.94 -0.20 0.85
CA VAL A 79 -4.36 1.15 1.25
C VAL A 79 -5.69 0.99 2.00
N GLU A 80 -5.80 1.51 3.23
CA GLU A 80 -6.94 1.30 4.17
C GLU A 80 -8.34 1.27 3.51
N PRO A 81 -9.32 0.47 4.01
CA PRO A 81 -9.59 0.01 5.37
C PRO A 81 -9.84 -1.53 5.49
N ARG A 82 -8.86 -2.20 6.12
CA ARG A 82 -8.95 -3.43 6.95
C ARG A 82 -9.44 -4.75 6.32
N MET A 83 -8.48 -5.60 5.92
CA MET A 83 -8.64 -7.06 5.80
C MET A 83 -7.31 -7.74 6.07
N ARG A 84 -7.27 -8.94 6.67
CA ARG A 84 -6.02 -9.63 6.99
C ARG A 84 -5.95 -11.03 6.36
N THR A 85 -4.91 -11.27 5.56
CA THR A 85 -4.51 -12.59 5.05
C THR A 85 -2.99 -12.61 4.84
N GLY A 86 -2.26 -13.49 5.55
CA GLY A 86 -0.79 -13.51 5.52
C GLY A 86 -0.15 -12.27 6.18
N THR A 87 1.11 -11.97 5.81
CA THR A 87 1.77 -10.72 6.23
C THR A 87 1.07 -9.52 5.58
N PHE A 88 0.53 -8.66 6.43
CA PHE A 88 -0.34 -7.55 6.05
C PHE A 88 0.33 -6.20 6.33
N LEU A 89 0.49 -5.40 5.27
CA LEU A 89 1.03 -4.05 5.32
C LEU A 89 -0.10 -3.03 5.22
N VAL A 90 -0.17 -2.10 6.16
CA VAL A 90 -1.08 -0.93 6.09
C VAL A 90 -0.33 0.33 5.68
N ALA A 91 -1.00 1.20 4.94
CA ALA A 91 -0.44 2.46 4.48
C ALA A 91 -1.51 3.55 4.40
N GLY A 92 -1.07 4.80 4.52
CA GLY A 92 -1.90 5.97 4.28
C GLY A 92 -2.28 6.70 5.57
N GLY A 93 -1.70 7.87 5.77
CA GLY A 93 -2.11 8.79 6.84
C GLY A 93 -1.42 8.56 8.19
N TYR A 94 -0.98 7.33 8.48
CA TYR A 94 -0.36 6.97 9.76
C TYR A 94 0.72 7.93 10.23
N ASP A 95 0.63 8.32 11.51
CA ASP A 95 1.74 8.79 12.32
C ASP A 95 2.39 7.65 13.14
N ARG A 96 3.25 8.00 14.10
CA ARG A 96 3.96 7.04 14.95
C ARG A 96 2.99 6.31 15.88
N GLU A 97 2.12 7.06 16.55
CA GLU A 97 1.18 6.56 17.55
C GLU A 97 0.14 5.63 16.90
N GLU A 98 -0.47 6.06 15.81
CA GLU A 98 -1.42 5.29 15.02
C GLU A 98 -0.78 4.02 14.45
N GLY A 99 0.46 4.12 13.98
CA GLY A 99 1.21 2.97 13.45
C GLY A 99 1.51 1.94 14.54
N ASN A 100 2.03 2.38 15.69
CA ASN A 100 2.28 1.51 16.84
C ASN A 100 0.99 0.84 17.32
N LYS A 101 -0.12 1.58 17.37
CA LYS A 101 -1.43 1.05 17.73
C LYS A 101 -1.89 -0.03 16.73
N ALA A 102 -1.74 0.20 15.43
CA ALA A 102 -2.12 -0.78 14.41
C ALA A 102 -1.36 -2.12 14.55
N ILE A 103 -0.08 -2.08 14.91
CA ILE A 103 0.70 -3.30 15.19
C ILE A 103 0.24 -3.95 16.51
N ALA A 104 0.13 -3.17 17.59
CA ALA A 104 -0.20 -3.67 18.92
C ALA A 104 -1.59 -4.32 18.99
N GLU A 105 -2.56 -3.78 18.26
CA GLU A 105 -3.93 -4.32 18.16
C GLU A 105 -4.07 -5.44 17.13
N GLY A 106 -2.96 -5.83 16.48
CA GLY A 106 -2.94 -6.90 15.46
C GLY A 106 -3.68 -6.54 14.18
N HIS A 107 -3.86 -5.24 13.90
CA HIS A 107 -4.47 -4.73 12.67
C HIS A 107 -3.52 -4.79 11.46
N ALA A 108 -2.21 -4.80 11.69
CA ALA A 108 -1.19 -4.96 10.66
C ALA A 108 0.05 -5.67 11.21
N ASP A 109 0.85 -6.26 10.32
CA ASP A 109 2.17 -6.79 10.66
C ASP A 109 3.27 -5.74 10.39
N LEU A 110 3.01 -4.80 9.48
CA LEU A 110 3.93 -3.72 9.09
C LEU A 110 3.15 -2.44 8.71
N VAL A 111 3.74 -1.27 8.96
CA VAL A 111 3.17 0.05 8.58
C VAL A 111 4.09 0.72 7.55
N VAL A 112 3.51 1.22 6.46
CA VAL A 112 4.23 1.85 5.35
C VAL A 112 4.04 3.37 5.40
N TYR A 113 5.17 4.08 5.45
CA TYR A 113 5.22 5.55 5.51
C TYR A 113 5.75 6.12 4.19
N GLY A 114 4.95 6.95 3.52
CA GLY A 114 5.34 7.65 2.28
C GLY A 114 5.86 9.07 2.55
N ARG A 115 4.92 10.02 2.71
CA ARG A 115 5.21 11.45 2.93
C ARG A 115 6.17 11.71 4.10
N TRP A 116 6.00 10.96 5.20
CA TRP A 116 6.90 11.09 6.35
C TRP A 116 8.32 10.64 6.04
N LEU A 117 8.48 9.54 5.30
CA LEU A 117 9.80 9.02 4.94
C LEU A 117 10.51 9.94 3.93
N LEU A 118 9.77 10.51 2.98
CA LEU A 118 10.31 11.51 2.03
C LEU A 118 10.95 12.69 2.77
N ALA A 119 10.24 13.27 3.74
CA ALA A 119 10.74 14.43 4.48
C ALA A 119 11.75 14.09 5.58
N ASN A 120 11.84 12.82 5.99
CA ASN A 120 12.65 12.39 7.12
C ASN A 120 13.50 11.19 6.71
N PRO A 121 14.70 11.40 6.14
CA PRO A 121 15.52 10.30 5.62
C PRO A 121 15.94 9.30 6.71
N ASN A 122 15.88 9.70 7.99
CA ASN A 122 16.10 8.87 9.16
C ASN A 122 14.83 8.68 10.03
N LEU A 123 13.65 8.58 9.40
CA LEU A 123 12.35 8.43 10.08
C LEU A 123 12.34 7.35 11.18
N PRO A 124 12.90 6.14 11.00
CA PRO A 124 12.91 5.14 12.06
C PRO A 124 13.64 5.61 13.34
N LYS A 125 14.77 6.31 13.19
CA LYS A 125 15.53 6.87 14.32
C LYS A 125 14.71 7.96 15.03
N ARG A 126 14.04 8.82 14.28
CA ARG A 126 13.17 9.86 14.85
C ARG A 126 12.01 9.26 15.63
N PHE A 127 11.36 8.22 15.11
CA PHE A 127 10.30 7.50 15.83
C PHE A 127 10.79 6.80 17.10
N ALA A 128 11.98 6.19 17.06
CA ALA A 128 12.57 5.54 18.23
C ALA A 128 12.88 6.54 19.35
N LEU A 129 13.37 7.73 19.00
CA LEU A 129 13.74 8.80 19.94
C LEU A 129 12.57 9.72 20.30
N ASN A 130 11.39 9.54 19.69
CA ASN A 130 10.29 10.49 19.74
C ASN A 130 10.72 11.93 19.38
N ALA A 131 11.62 12.04 18.38
CA ALA A 131 12.18 13.32 17.94
C ALA A 131 11.20 14.06 17.01
N PRO A 132 11.31 15.39 16.89
CA PRO A 132 10.52 16.17 15.94
C PRO A 132 10.67 15.66 14.51
N LEU A 133 9.60 15.72 13.71
CA LEU A 133 9.62 15.37 12.30
C LEU A 133 9.74 16.63 11.44
N ASN A 134 10.53 16.55 10.38
CA ASN A 134 10.49 17.50 9.29
C ASN A 134 9.10 17.46 8.64
N LYS A 135 8.55 18.63 8.33
CA LYS A 135 7.30 18.76 7.58
C LYS A 135 7.57 18.50 6.10
N TYR A 136 6.81 17.61 5.49
CA TYR A 136 6.84 17.44 4.04
C TYR A 136 6.23 18.66 3.35
N ASN A 137 6.81 19.08 2.23
CA ASN A 137 6.28 20.13 1.39
C ASN A 137 5.46 19.49 0.26
N ARG A 138 4.17 19.85 0.15
CA ARG A 138 3.27 19.30 -0.86
C ARG A 138 3.55 19.86 -2.26
N GLU A 139 4.09 21.06 -2.34
CA GLU A 139 4.38 21.75 -3.59
C GLU A 139 5.56 21.11 -4.34
N THR A 140 6.46 20.46 -3.60
CA THR A 140 7.65 19.82 -4.14
C THR A 140 7.48 18.32 -4.46
N LEU A 141 6.33 17.70 -4.11
CA LEU A 141 6.14 16.25 -4.26
C LEU A 141 6.29 15.73 -5.70
N TYR A 142 5.95 16.56 -6.67
CA TYR A 142 6.03 16.26 -8.10
C TYR A 142 6.83 17.33 -8.85
N PHE A 143 7.66 18.07 -8.12
CA PHE A 143 8.53 19.08 -8.70
C PHE A 143 9.70 18.39 -9.43
N SER A 144 10.09 18.94 -10.58
CA SER A 144 11.11 18.30 -11.44
C SER A 144 12.54 18.57 -10.99
N ASP A 145 12.74 19.45 -10.01
CA ASP A 145 14.06 19.70 -9.43
C ASP A 145 14.53 18.47 -8.64
N PRO A 146 15.74 17.96 -8.89
CA PRO A 146 16.24 16.74 -8.25
C PRO A 146 16.71 16.95 -6.81
N VAL A 147 16.78 18.20 -6.32
CA VAL A 147 17.27 18.53 -4.99
C VAL A 147 16.13 19.01 -4.11
N VAL A 148 15.41 20.04 -4.54
CA VAL A 148 14.47 20.79 -3.70
C VAL A 148 13.27 19.94 -3.29
N GLY A 149 13.15 19.67 -1.98
CA GLY A 149 12.11 18.81 -1.42
C GLY A 149 12.25 17.33 -1.78
N TYR A 150 13.47 16.90 -2.14
CA TYR A 150 13.80 15.51 -2.46
C TYR A 150 15.02 15.02 -1.66
N THR A 151 16.19 15.62 -1.87
CA THR A 151 17.45 15.22 -1.20
C THR A 151 17.97 16.22 -0.18
N ASP A 152 17.34 17.40 -0.09
CA ASP A 152 17.71 18.50 0.81
C ASP A 152 17.05 18.44 2.20
N TYR A 153 16.25 17.41 2.47
CA TYR A 153 15.67 17.20 3.80
C TYR A 153 16.74 16.85 4.84
N PRO A 154 16.84 17.58 5.96
CA PRO A 154 17.90 17.37 6.94
C PRO A 154 17.70 16.07 7.72
N PHE A 155 18.81 15.41 8.02
CA PHE A 155 18.83 14.35 9.02
C PHE A 155 18.55 14.94 10.41
N LEU A 156 18.18 14.06 11.36
CA LEU A 156 18.25 14.45 12.76
C LEU A 156 19.74 14.56 13.07
N ASP A 157 20.18 15.73 13.53
CA ASP A 157 21.57 15.94 13.93
C ASP A 157 22.01 14.74 14.78
N SER A 158 23.04 14.03 14.30
CA SER A 158 23.80 13.19 15.21
C SER A 158 24.45 14.16 16.16
N ASP A 159 24.13 14.08 17.45
CA ASP A 159 25.16 14.38 18.43
C ASP A 159 26.42 13.62 17.94
N GLU A 160 27.50 14.35 17.66
CA GLU A 160 28.81 13.80 17.30
C GLU A 160 29.25 12.70 18.28
#